data_AF-A0A383E8N4-F1
#
_entry.id   AF-A0A383E8N4-F1
#
_cell.length_a   1.000
_cell.length_b   1.000
_cell.length_c   1.000
_cell.angle_alpha   90.00
_cell.angle_beta   90.00
_cell.angle_gamma   90.00
#
_symmetry.space_group_name_H-M   'P 1'
#
loop_
_entity.id
_entity.type
_entity.pdbx_description
1 polymer ?
#
loop_
_entity_poly.entity_id
_entity_poly.type
_entity_poly.pdbx_seq_one_letter_code
_entity_poly.pdbx_strand_id
1 'polypeptide(L)'
;AQLSGGQRQRVAMGRALVREPQIFLFDEPLSNLDAKLRVEMRHEINKLHEQLGTTMIYVTHDQVEAMSLATRIAVMNEGIIQQIGTPQEIYDKPNSVFVADFIGSPAINLIQGTFYKDGATHGFIPEQQKDNVKISLSGYSFDSEPKDGQEIIFGFRPEHINLPDASLKSQLPVELKPSLIELTGYEKEVSFEFYGNEITGRLPRHIDTELGKPISLSLDLSEISIFDRTST
;
A
#
# COMPACT_ATOMS: atom_id res chain seq x y z
N ALA A 1 -26.07 18.00 -27.43
CA ALA A 1 -25.13 16.87 -27.33
C ALA A 1 -25.92 15.62 -26.94
N GLN A 2 -25.90 14.55 -27.75
CA GLN A 2 -26.72 13.33 -27.54
C GLN A 2 -25.97 12.16 -26.89
N LEU A 3 -24.68 12.31 -26.58
CA LEU A 3 -23.84 11.23 -26.04
C LEU A 3 -23.57 11.42 -24.54
N SER A 4 -23.59 10.32 -23.77
CA SER A 4 -23.15 10.27 -22.38
C SER A 4 -21.63 10.53 -22.25
N GLY A 5 -21.13 10.77 -21.03
CA GLY A 5 -19.70 10.93 -20.77
C GLY A 5 -18.88 9.75 -21.28
N GLY A 6 -19.30 8.53 -20.95
CA GLY A 6 -18.69 7.28 -21.43
C GLY A 6 -18.68 7.14 -22.95
N GLN A 7 -19.79 7.48 -23.61
CA GLN A 7 -19.88 7.41 -25.07
C GLN A 7 -18.91 8.40 -25.73
N ARG A 8 -18.77 9.61 -25.20
CA ARG A 8 -17.78 10.59 -25.69
C ARG A 8 -16.34 10.07 -25.50
N GLN A 9 -16.06 9.43 -24.38
CA GLN A 9 -14.76 8.80 -24.10
C GLN A 9 -14.40 7.72 -25.14
N ARG A 10 -15.36 6.82 -25.44
CA ARG A 10 -15.17 5.75 -26.43
C ARG A 10 -14.93 6.31 -27.84
N VAL A 11 -15.65 7.36 -28.24
CA VAL A 11 -15.42 8.03 -29.53
C VAL A 11 -14.03 8.67 -29.58
N ALA A 12 -13.57 9.30 -28.50
CA ALA A 12 -12.25 9.89 -28.41
C ALA A 12 -11.13 8.83 -28.51
N MET A 13 -11.27 7.72 -27.79
CA MET A 13 -10.37 6.56 -27.90
C MET A 13 -10.35 5.99 -29.33
N GLY A 14 -11.52 5.74 -29.92
CA GLY A 14 -11.61 5.24 -31.30
C GLY A 14 -10.90 6.16 -32.30
N ARG A 15 -11.02 7.48 -32.14
CA ARG A 15 -10.32 8.45 -32.99
C ARG A 15 -8.79 8.38 -32.84
N ALA A 16 -8.29 8.11 -31.64
CA ALA A 16 -6.85 7.92 -31.43
C ALA A 16 -6.36 6.62 -32.07
N LEU A 17 -7.15 5.55 -31.98
CA LEU A 17 -6.81 4.23 -32.49
C LEU A 17 -6.66 4.16 -34.01
N VAL A 18 -7.56 4.83 -34.75
CA VAL A 18 -7.53 4.85 -36.22
C VAL A 18 -6.28 5.56 -36.77
N ARG A 19 -5.52 6.28 -35.93
CA ARG A 19 -4.30 6.99 -36.34
C ARG A 19 -3.02 6.16 -36.26
N GLU A 20 -3.07 4.97 -35.65
CA GLU A 20 -1.89 4.10 -35.46
C GLU A 20 -0.62 4.85 -34.96
N PRO A 21 -0.72 5.67 -33.90
CA PRO A 21 0.42 6.42 -33.40
C PRO A 21 1.47 5.50 -32.78
N GLN A 22 2.72 5.96 -32.72
CA GLN A 22 3.78 5.23 -32.01
C GLN A 22 3.63 5.28 -30.48
N ILE A 23 2.96 6.31 -29.96
CA ILE A 23 2.74 6.53 -28.53
C ILE A 23 1.31 7.02 -28.31
N PHE A 24 0.61 6.40 -27.35
CA PHE A 24 -0.64 6.93 -26.81
C PHE A 24 -0.39 7.68 -25.51
N LEU A 25 -1.03 8.84 -25.36
CA LEU A 25 -1.00 9.64 -24.15
C LEU A 25 -2.42 9.75 -23.60
N PHE A 26 -2.59 9.34 -22.36
CA PHE A 26 -3.86 9.40 -21.62
C PHE A 26 -3.67 10.27 -20.38
N ASP A 27 -4.49 11.31 -20.27
CA ASP A 27 -4.48 12.23 -19.13
C ASP A 27 -5.83 12.13 -18.41
N GLU A 28 -5.83 11.46 -17.25
CA GLU A 28 -6.99 11.15 -16.42
C GLU A 28 -8.26 10.75 -17.19
N PRO A 29 -8.19 9.79 -18.13
CA PRO A 29 -9.30 9.55 -19.05
C PRO A 29 -10.55 8.98 -18.36
N LEU A 30 -10.45 8.43 -17.15
CA LEU A 30 -11.59 7.78 -16.48
C LEU A 30 -12.20 8.63 -15.35
N SER A 31 -11.62 9.79 -15.04
CA SER A 31 -12.00 10.63 -13.90
C SER A 31 -13.48 11.05 -13.90
N ASN A 32 -14.05 11.31 -15.08
CA ASN A 32 -15.43 11.78 -15.25
C ASN A 32 -16.47 10.67 -15.42
N LEU A 33 -16.09 9.41 -15.23
CA LEU A 33 -16.98 8.24 -15.37
C LEU A 33 -17.45 7.74 -14.00
N ASP A 34 -18.63 7.12 -13.96
CA ASP A 34 -19.11 6.42 -12.76
C ASP A 34 -18.29 5.15 -12.49
N ALA A 35 -18.33 4.65 -11.24
CA ALA A 35 -17.50 3.53 -10.80
C ALA A 35 -17.65 2.27 -11.66
N LYS A 36 -18.86 1.93 -12.09
CA LYS A 36 -19.11 0.72 -12.91
C LYS A 36 -18.47 0.88 -14.29
N LEU A 37 -18.67 2.05 -14.91
CA LEU A 37 -18.10 2.34 -16.21
C LEU A 37 -16.57 2.49 -16.16
N ARG A 38 -16.00 2.99 -15.06
CA ARG A 38 -14.54 3.02 -14.87
C ARG A 38 -13.95 1.62 -14.94
N VAL A 39 -14.54 0.65 -14.24
CA VAL A 39 -14.08 -0.76 -14.28
C VAL A 39 -14.15 -1.34 -15.68
N GLU A 40 -15.27 -1.13 -16.39
CA GLU A 40 -15.43 -1.59 -17.78
C GLU A 40 -14.38 -0.95 -18.71
N MET A 41 -14.25 0.37 -18.68
CA MET A 41 -13.30 1.08 -19.55
C MET A 41 -11.85 0.73 -19.24
N ARG A 42 -11.52 0.46 -17.97
CA ARG A 42 -10.19 -0.01 -17.57
C ARG A 42 -9.85 -1.35 -18.19
N HIS A 43 -10.79 -2.29 -18.19
CA HIS A 43 -10.64 -3.57 -18.88
C HIS A 43 -10.42 -3.38 -20.39
N GLU A 44 -11.20 -2.52 -21.02
CA GLU A 44 -11.04 -2.23 -22.45
C GLU A 44 -9.68 -1.60 -22.78
N ILE A 45 -9.17 -0.70 -21.94
CA ILE A 45 -7.83 -0.10 -22.12
C ILE A 45 -6.74 -1.17 -22.00
N ASN A 46 -6.82 -2.06 -21.01
CA ASN A 46 -5.85 -3.16 -20.86
C ASN A 46 -5.85 -4.07 -22.09
N LYS A 47 -7.03 -4.50 -22.53
CA LYS A 47 -7.18 -5.34 -23.73
C LYS A 47 -6.64 -4.65 -24.98
N LEU A 48 -6.87 -3.35 -25.10
CA LEU A 48 -6.37 -2.55 -26.20
C LEU A 48 -4.84 -2.46 -26.19
N HIS A 49 -4.22 -2.27 -25.02
CA HIS A 49 -2.77 -2.30 -24.86
C HIS A 49 -2.18 -3.66 -25.25
N GLU A 50 -2.78 -4.76 -24.79
CA GLU A 50 -2.36 -6.12 -25.15
C GLU A 50 -2.46 -6.39 -26.66
N GLN A 51 -3.51 -5.90 -27.31
CA GLN A 51 -3.74 -6.10 -28.74
C GLN A 51 -2.81 -5.28 -29.63
N LEU A 52 -2.50 -4.04 -29.24
CA LEU A 52 -1.71 -3.13 -30.07
C LEU A 52 -0.21 -3.25 -29.84
N GLY A 53 0.21 -3.53 -28.60
CA GLY A 53 1.62 -3.52 -28.19
C GLY A 53 2.30 -2.15 -28.32
N THR A 54 1.56 -1.08 -28.60
CA THR A 54 2.05 0.29 -28.69
C THR A 54 2.36 0.85 -27.31
N THR A 55 3.39 1.69 -27.19
CA THR A 55 3.70 2.41 -25.95
C THR A 55 2.53 3.31 -25.52
N MET A 56 2.13 3.20 -24.25
CA MET A 56 1.10 4.04 -23.65
C MET A 56 1.64 4.73 -22.40
N ILE A 57 1.43 6.04 -22.29
CA ILE A 57 1.64 6.81 -21.07
C ILE A 57 0.28 7.19 -20.52
N TYR A 58 0.02 6.80 -19.27
CA TYR A 58 -1.25 7.01 -18.59
C TYR A 58 -1.02 7.78 -17.30
N VAL A 59 -1.68 8.93 -17.16
CA VAL A 59 -1.63 9.80 -15.98
C VAL A 59 -2.94 9.64 -15.20
N THR A 60 -2.83 9.42 -13.89
CA THR A 60 -3.97 9.28 -12.98
C THR A 60 -3.56 9.59 -11.54
N HIS A 61 -4.53 10.04 -10.75
CA HIS A 61 -4.43 10.13 -9.29
C HIS A 61 -5.05 8.92 -8.58
N ASP A 62 -5.67 7.98 -9.32
CA ASP A 62 -6.30 6.78 -8.76
C ASP A 62 -5.28 5.64 -8.69
N GLN A 63 -4.96 5.22 -7.46
CA GLN A 63 -4.00 4.15 -7.21
C GLN A 63 -4.46 2.80 -7.80
N VAL A 64 -5.77 2.51 -7.78
CA VAL A 64 -6.31 1.26 -8.31
C VAL A 64 -6.15 1.23 -9.83
N GLU A 65 -6.33 2.36 -10.51
CA GLU A 65 -6.01 2.48 -11.94
C GLU A 65 -4.53 2.21 -12.21
N ALA A 66 -3.64 2.88 -11.49
CA ALA A 66 -2.20 2.70 -11.66
C ALA A 66 -1.77 1.24 -11.44
N MET A 67 -2.27 0.59 -10.38
CA MET A 67 -1.90 -0.78 -10.03
C MET A 67 -2.43 -1.84 -10.99
N SER A 68 -3.56 -1.59 -11.65
CA SER A 68 -4.21 -2.60 -12.52
C SER A 68 -3.98 -2.40 -14.01
N LEU A 69 -3.55 -1.21 -14.44
CA LEU A 69 -3.25 -0.92 -15.84
C LEU A 69 -1.76 -0.97 -16.17
N ALA A 70 -0.91 -0.56 -15.23
CA ALA A 70 0.47 -0.22 -15.55
C ALA A 70 1.38 -1.46 -15.60
N THR A 71 2.22 -1.52 -16.63
CA THR A 71 3.39 -2.41 -16.62
C THR A 71 4.48 -1.88 -15.69
N ARG A 72 4.62 -0.54 -15.63
CA ARG A 72 5.48 0.19 -14.69
C ARG A 72 4.79 1.48 -14.28
N ILE A 73 4.95 1.86 -13.02
CA ILE A 73 4.40 3.07 -12.41
C ILE A 73 5.58 3.99 -12.10
N ALA A 74 5.46 5.27 -12.46
CA ALA A 74 6.31 6.33 -11.96
C ALA A 74 5.51 7.14 -10.94
N VAL A 75 5.82 6.95 -9.65
CA VAL A 75 5.20 7.72 -8.56
C VAL A 75 5.88 9.09 -8.52
N MET A 76 5.09 10.15 -8.49
CA MET A 76 5.58 11.53 -8.50
C MET A 76 5.05 12.31 -7.31
N ASN A 77 5.88 13.18 -6.75
CA ASN A 77 5.51 14.16 -5.73
C ASN A 77 6.15 15.50 -6.08
N GLU A 78 5.36 16.59 -6.06
CA GLU A 78 5.83 17.95 -6.36
C GLU A 78 6.67 18.07 -7.65
N GLY A 79 6.32 17.30 -8.68
CA GLY A 79 7.02 17.29 -9.97
C GLY A 79 8.32 16.46 -9.99
N ILE A 80 8.67 15.81 -8.89
CA ILE A 80 9.84 14.92 -8.78
C ILE A 80 9.37 13.46 -8.78
N ILE A 81 9.99 12.64 -9.61
CA ILE A 81 9.77 11.18 -9.57
C ILE A 81 10.40 10.63 -8.29
N GLN A 82 9.55 10.03 -7.45
CA GLN A 82 9.94 9.42 -6.19
C GLN A 82 10.43 7.98 -6.41
N GLN A 83 9.71 7.22 -7.24
CA GLN A 83 10.05 5.83 -7.53
C GLN A 83 9.49 5.41 -8.89
N ILE A 84 10.24 4.55 -9.60
CA ILE A 84 9.75 3.88 -10.81
C ILE A 84 9.94 2.37 -10.65
N GLY A 85 8.86 1.61 -10.78
CA GLY A 85 8.89 0.16 -10.64
C GLY A 85 7.65 -0.48 -11.25
N THR A 86 7.59 -1.80 -11.24
CA THR A 86 6.35 -2.54 -11.47
C THR A 86 5.33 -2.24 -10.35
N PRO A 87 4.02 -2.45 -10.57
CA PRO A 87 3.02 -2.33 -9.51
C PRO A 87 3.41 -3.05 -8.22
N GLN A 88 3.94 -4.26 -8.35
CA GLN A 88 4.40 -5.07 -7.22
C GLN A 88 5.60 -4.44 -6.49
N GLU A 89 6.64 -4.01 -7.22
CA GLU A 89 7.81 -3.37 -6.61
C GLU A 89 7.43 -2.08 -5.86
N ILE A 90 6.51 -1.28 -6.40
CA ILE A 90 6.04 -0.05 -5.76
C ILE A 90 5.27 -0.36 -4.46
N TYR A 91 4.47 -1.43 -4.45
CA TYR A 91 3.66 -1.81 -3.29
C TYR A 91 4.48 -2.47 -2.17
N ASP A 92 5.30 -3.47 -2.54
CA ASP A 92 6.03 -4.36 -1.63
C ASP A 92 7.35 -3.73 -1.15
N LYS A 93 7.98 -2.89 -1.98
CA LYS A 93 9.30 -2.28 -1.72
C LYS A 93 9.28 -0.78 -1.98
N PRO A 94 8.51 -0.01 -1.20
CA PRO A 94 8.53 1.45 -1.31
C PRO A 94 9.89 2.01 -0.86
N ASN A 95 10.45 2.93 -1.63
CA ASN A 95 11.77 3.52 -1.35
C ASN A 95 11.74 4.69 -0.35
N SER A 96 10.55 5.20 -0.02
CA SER A 96 10.37 6.28 0.94
C SER A 96 9.04 6.12 1.67
N VAL A 97 8.93 6.80 2.80
CA VAL A 97 7.69 6.88 3.58
C VAL A 97 6.56 7.44 2.72
N PHE A 98 6.85 8.44 1.88
CA PHE A 98 5.86 9.01 0.95
C PHE A 98 5.28 7.95 0.02
N VAL A 99 6.10 7.14 -0.65
CA VAL A 99 5.59 6.12 -1.57
C VAL A 99 4.81 5.05 -0.80
N ALA A 100 5.30 4.65 0.38
CA ALA A 100 4.65 3.66 1.22
C ALA A 100 3.24 4.12 1.67
N ASP A 101 3.12 5.38 2.11
CA ASP A 101 1.88 6.01 2.57
C ASP A 101 0.92 6.33 1.41
N PHE A 102 1.46 6.79 0.29
CA PHE A 102 0.68 7.18 -0.88
C PHE A 102 0.08 5.99 -1.64
N ILE A 103 0.64 4.80 -1.52
CA ILE A 103 0.21 3.62 -2.28
C ILE A 103 -0.43 2.62 -1.35
N GLY A 104 -1.68 2.23 -1.63
CA GLY A 104 -2.44 1.26 -0.85
C GLY A 104 -3.65 1.88 -0.16
N SER A 105 -4.73 1.11 -0.08
CA SER A 105 -5.94 1.49 0.64
C SER A 105 -6.45 0.27 1.43
N PRO A 106 -6.46 0.31 2.77
CA PRO A 106 -6.01 1.42 3.63
C PRO A 106 -4.50 1.70 3.53
N ALA A 107 -4.09 2.87 4.02
CA ALA A 107 -2.69 3.27 4.04
C ALA A 107 -1.84 2.32 4.92
N ILE A 108 -0.52 2.31 4.70
CA ILE A 108 0.42 1.58 5.54
C ILE A 108 0.41 2.14 6.98
N ASN A 109 0.54 1.26 7.97
CA ASN A 109 0.75 1.68 9.35
C ASN A 109 2.21 2.11 9.52
N LEU A 110 2.46 3.30 10.07
CA LEU A 110 3.81 3.85 10.26
C LEU A 110 4.02 4.18 11.74
N ILE A 111 4.95 3.48 12.39
CA ILE A 111 5.25 3.63 13.81
C ILE A 111 6.64 4.21 13.97
N GLN A 112 6.74 5.33 14.69
CA GLN A 112 8.02 5.95 15.01
C GLN A 112 8.69 5.25 16.18
N GLY A 113 10.02 5.16 16.13
CA GLY A 113 10.80 4.58 17.20
C GLY A 113 12.29 4.59 16.93
N THR A 114 13.00 3.74 17.66
CA THR A 114 14.46 3.71 17.66
C THR A 114 14.94 2.31 17.32
N PHE A 115 15.93 2.23 16.44
CA PHE A 115 16.66 1.00 16.18
C PHE A 115 17.60 0.70 17.34
N TYR A 116 17.58 -0.53 17.84
CA TYR A 116 18.56 -1.00 18.80
C TYR A 116 19.41 -2.11 18.22
N LYS A 117 20.67 -2.17 18.64
CA LYS A 117 21.60 -3.23 18.30
C LYS A 117 22.46 -3.59 19.51
N ASP A 118 22.36 -4.85 19.91
CA ASP A 118 23.15 -5.46 20.97
C ASP A 118 23.80 -6.75 20.42
N GLY A 119 25.07 -6.64 20.00
CA GLY A 119 25.78 -7.73 19.34
C GLY A 119 25.11 -8.18 18.03
N ALA A 120 24.62 -9.42 17.99
CA ALA A 120 23.89 -9.98 16.85
C ALA A 120 22.37 -9.74 16.93
N THR A 121 21.86 -9.37 18.09
CA THR A 121 20.44 -9.04 18.27
C THR A 121 20.19 -7.59 17.93
N HIS A 122 19.16 -7.36 17.12
CA HIS A 122 18.77 -6.02 16.68
C HIS A 122 17.27 -5.97 16.46
N GLY A 123 16.72 -4.76 16.57
CA GLY A 123 15.29 -4.58 16.49
C GLY A 123 14.83 -3.15 16.62
N PHE A 124 13.55 -3.00 16.91
CA PHE A 124 12.84 -1.74 17.00
C PHE A 124 12.22 -1.56 18.39
N ILE A 125 12.35 -0.35 18.92
CA ILE A 125 11.68 0.11 20.15
C ILE A 125 10.71 1.21 19.73
N PRO A 126 9.37 1.00 19.83
CA PRO A 126 8.40 2.05 19.54
C PRO A 126 8.58 3.25 20.48
N GLU A 127 8.39 4.48 20.00
CA GLU A 127 8.65 5.69 20.79
C GLU A 127 7.67 5.88 21.97
N GLN A 128 6.38 5.56 21.75
CA GLN A 128 5.29 5.81 22.70
C GLN A 128 4.94 4.60 23.60
N GLN A 129 5.79 3.57 23.60
CA GLN A 129 5.62 2.37 24.42
C GLN A 129 5.85 2.64 25.92
N LYS A 130 5.24 1.83 26.80
CA LYS A 130 5.36 1.97 28.27
C LYS A 130 6.14 0.83 28.97
N ASP A 131 6.35 -0.29 28.30
CA ASP A 131 6.80 -1.57 28.90
C ASP A 131 8.19 -2.05 28.43
N ASN A 132 9.03 -1.13 27.95
CA ASN A 132 10.32 -1.40 27.30
C ASN A 132 10.23 -2.46 26.17
N VAL A 133 9.21 -2.34 25.34
CA VAL A 133 8.93 -3.28 24.25
C VAL A 133 10.06 -3.26 23.22
N LYS A 134 10.52 -4.46 22.83
CA LYS A 134 11.48 -4.67 21.75
C LYS A 134 10.90 -5.62 20.72
N ILE A 135 10.72 -5.14 19.50
CA ILE A 135 10.32 -5.93 18.35
C ILE A 135 11.59 -6.41 17.65
N SER A 136 11.77 -7.71 17.50
CA SER A 136 12.95 -8.25 16.81
C SER A 136 12.89 -7.93 15.32
N LEU A 137 13.98 -7.42 14.76
CA LEU A 137 14.15 -7.26 13.31
C LEU A 137 15.18 -8.27 12.76
N SER A 138 15.48 -9.33 13.51
CA SER A 138 16.52 -10.30 13.13
C SER A 138 16.23 -11.07 11.84
N GLY A 139 14.96 -11.10 11.40
CA GLY A 139 14.55 -11.68 10.11
C GLY A 139 14.50 -10.68 8.95
N TYR A 140 14.70 -9.38 9.22
CA TYR A 140 14.64 -8.34 8.22
C TYR A 140 15.97 -8.19 7.48
N SER A 141 15.90 -8.05 6.16
CA SER A 141 17.09 -7.85 5.32
C SER A 141 17.27 -6.37 5.01
N PHE A 142 18.24 -5.72 5.65
CA PHE A 142 18.56 -4.32 5.41
C PHE A 142 19.50 -4.17 4.21
N ASP A 143 19.19 -3.22 3.31
CA ASP A 143 20.16 -2.76 2.31
C ASP A 143 21.32 -2.00 2.97
N SER A 144 20.98 -1.17 3.96
CA SER A 144 21.92 -0.50 4.85
C SER A 144 21.35 -0.52 6.26
N GLU A 145 21.94 -1.34 7.13
CA GLU A 145 21.46 -1.48 8.50
C GLU A 145 21.63 -0.15 9.29
N PRO A 146 20.60 0.30 10.03
CA PRO A 146 20.69 1.49 10.87
C PRO A 146 21.72 1.33 12.00
N LYS A 147 22.20 2.45 12.53
CA LYS A 147 23.08 2.46 13.72
C LYS A 147 22.25 2.27 14.99
N ASP A 148 22.87 1.72 16.03
CA ASP A 148 22.26 1.68 17.37
C ASP A 148 21.85 3.10 17.81
N GLY A 149 20.63 3.24 18.32
CA GLY A 149 20.06 4.52 18.72
C GLY A 149 19.54 5.40 17.56
N GLN A 150 19.61 4.93 16.31
CA GLN A 150 19.08 5.70 15.18
C GLN A 150 17.55 5.71 15.18
N GLU A 151 16.96 6.88 14.92
CA GLU A 151 15.51 7.01 14.76
C GLU A 151 15.07 6.41 13.41
N ILE A 152 14.11 5.51 13.47
CA ILE A 152 13.57 4.81 12.30
C ILE A 152 12.04 4.78 12.35
N ILE A 153 11.44 4.52 11.20
CA ILE A 153 10.00 4.32 11.06
C ILE A 153 9.77 2.85 10.70
N PHE A 154 8.96 2.18 11.51
CA PHE A 154 8.53 0.80 11.32
C PHE A 154 7.18 0.79 10.60
N GLY A 155 7.19 0.35 9.34
CA GLY A 155 6.04 0.29 8.46
C GLY A 155 5.49 -1.12 8.27
N PHE A 156 4.18 -1.29 8.27
CA PHE A 156 3.53 -2.55 7.88
C PHE A 156 2.13 -2.34 7.34
N ARG A 157 1.73 -3.13 6.34
CA ARG A 157 0.42 -3.00 5.70
C ARG A 157 -0.71 -3.54 6.59
N PRO A 158 -1.94 -3.00 6.50
CA PRO A 158 -3.09 -3.49 7.25
C PRO A 158 -3.35 -5.00 7.10
N GLU A 159 -3.10 -5.56 5.92
CA GLU A 159 -3.24 -7.00 5.63
C GLU A 159 -2.14 -7.87 6.24
N HIS A 160 -1.06 -7.30 6.77
CA HIS A 160 -0.01 -8.05 7.44
C HIS A 160 -0.35 -8.31 8.92
N ILE A 161 -1.47 -7.77 9.41
CA ILE A 161 -2.08 -8.13 10.69
C ILE A 161 -3.02 -9.32 10.48
N ASN A 162 -2.61 -10.48 10.97
CA ASN A 162 -3.30 -11.75 10.74
C ASN A 162 -3.79 -12.36 12.05
N LEU A 163 -4.62 -13.40 11.93
CA LEU A 163 -4.80 -14.32 13.06
C LEU A 163 -3.46 -15.01 13.38
N PRO A 164 -3.24 -15.46 14.63
CA PRO A 164 -2.05 -16.20 14.99
C PRO A 164 -1.86 -17.43 14.09
N ASP A 165 -0.73 -17.49 13.39
CA ASP A 165 -0.36 -18.59 12.50
C ASP A 165 1.03 -19.11 12.88
N ALA A 166 1.07 -20.34 13.40
CA ALA A 166 2.32 -20.98 13.82
C ALA A 166 3.26 -21.31 12.65
N SER A 167 2.81 -21.23 11.40
CA SER A 167 3.63 -21.48 10.20
C SER A 167 4.51 -20.30 9.80
N LEU A 168 4.21 -19.08 10.28
CA LEU A 168 5.01 -17.89 10.00
C LEU A 168 6.37 -17.97 10.70
N LYS A 169 7.44 -17.77 9.93
CA LYS A 169 8.83 -17.84 10.42
C LYS A 169 9.19 -16.67 11.33
N SER A 170 8.61 -15.50 11.08
CA SER A 170 8.89 -14.26 11.81
C SER A 170 7.57 -13.56 12.06
N GLN A 171 7.17 -13.48 13.32
CA GLN A 171 5.89 -12.89 13.68
C GLN A 171 5.96 -12.24 15.05
N LEU A 172 5.13 -11.22 15.25
CA LEU A 172 4.92 -10.56 16.54
C LEU A 172 3.49 -10.84 17.01
N PRO A 173 3.30 -11.76 17.98
CA PRO A 173 2.01 -11.94 18.63
C PRO A 173 1.61 -10.66 19.36
N VAL A 174 0.38 -10.21 19.15
CA VAL A 174 -0.17 -8.99 19.74
C VAL A 174 -1.58 -9.24 20.25
N GLU A 175 -1.92 -8.61 21.36
CA GLU A 175 -3.29 -8.58 21.87
C GLU A 175 -3.82 -7.16 21.71
N LEU A 176 -4.72 -6.95 20.76
CA LEU A 176 -5.20 -5.63 20.35
C LEU A 176 -6.67 -5.45 20.70
N LYS A 177 -7.07 -4.23 21.06
CA LYS A 177 -8.47 -3.88 21.31
C LYS A 177 -9.00 -3.03 20.15
N PRO A 178 -10.04 -3.48 19.42
CA PRO A 178 -10.66 -2.69 18.37
C PRO A 178 -11.24 -1.38 18.92
N SER A 179 -10.87 -0.24 18.33
CA SER A 179 -11.43 1.09 18.61
C SER A 179 -12.51 1.49 17.59
N LEU A 180 -12.37 1.04 16.35
CA LEU A 180 -13.32 1.23 15.25
C LEU A 180 -13.39 -0.04 14.39
N ILE A 181 -14.57 -0.40 13.92
CA ILE A 181 -14.79 -1.53 13.01
C ILE A 181 -15.66 -1.06 11.86
N GLU A 182 -15.15 -1.12 10.65
CA GLU A 182 -15.85 -0.75 9.42
C GLU A 182 -16.00 -1.95 8.50
N LEU A 183 -17.24 -2.21 8.05
CA LEU A 183 -17.54 -3.27 7.10
C LEU A 183 -17.49 -2.70 5.69
N THR A 184 -16.45 -3.05 4.93
CA THR A 184 -16.25 -2.60 3.55
C THR A 184 -16.87 -3.54 2.52
N GLY A 185 -17.49 -4.64 2.99
CA GLY A 185 -18.29 -5.57 2.21
C GLY A 185 -17.80 -7.00 2.30
N TYR A 186 -16.61 -7.27 1.77
CA TYR A 186 -15.96 -8.60 1.80
C TYR A 186 -14.95 -8.74 2.95
N GLU A 187 -14.51 -7.61 3.52
CA GLU A 187 -13.55 -7.52 4.62
C GLU A 187 -14.06 -6.58 5.72
N LYS A 188 -13.29 -6.51 6.81
CA LYS A 188 -13.41 -5.51 7.87
C LYS A 188 -12.12 -4.70 7.95
N GLU A 189 -12.24 -3.40 7.95
CA GLU A 189 -11.17 -2.50 8.36
C GLU A 189 -11.35 -2.22 9.85
N VAL A 190 -10.31 -2.46 10.64
CA VAL A 190 -10.38 -2.39 12.10
C VAL A 190 -9.26 -1.50 12.59
N SER A 191 -9.60 -0.46 13.34
CA SER A 191 -8.60 0.38 13.99
C SER A 191 -8.26 -0.17 15.38
N PHE A 192 -7.00 -0.10 15.75
CA PHE A 192 -6.45 -0.57 17.02
C PHE A 192 -5.47 0.45 17.60
N GLU A 193 -5.25 0.39 18.91
CA GLU A 193 -4.08 1.03 19.53
C GLU A 193 -2.90 0.05 19.55
N PHE A 194 -1.75 0.49 19.05
CA PHE A 194 -0.49 -0.25 19.06
C PHE A 194 0.64 0.63 19.59
N TYR A 195 1.03 0.38 20.84
CA TYR A 195 2.07 1.13 21.56
C TYR A 195 1.88 2.65 21.49
N GLY A 196 0.66 3.14 21.76
CA GLY A 196 0.31 4.57 21.73
C GLY A 196 -0.06 5.13 20.36
N ASN A 197 0.06 4.35 19.29
CA ASN A 197 -0.28 4.76 17.93
C ASN A 197 -1.59 4.12 17.48
N GLU A 198 -2.38 4.84 16.70
CA GLU A 198 -3.52 4.24 16.00
C GLU A 198 -3.01 3.50 14.75
N ILE A 199 -3.43 2.25 14.58
CA ILE A 199 -3.12 1.43 13.41
C ILE A 199 -4.40 0.83 12.84
N THR A 200 -4.39 0.52 11.55
CA THR A 200 -5.47 -0.16 10.85
C THR A 200 -5.05 -1.57 10.48
N GLY A 201 -5.93 -2.54 10.73
CA GLY A 201 -5.83 -3.92 10.22
C GLY A 201 -6.96 -4.22 9.23
N ARG A 202 -6.67 -5.10 8.27
CA ARG A 202 -7.66 -5.60 7.31
C ARG A 202 -7.94 -7.07 7.60
N LEU A 203 -9.07 -7.35 8.25
CA LEU A 203 -9.43 -8.68 8.71
C LEU A 203 -10.52 -9.31 7.81
N PRO A 204 -10.48 -10.64 7.59
CA PRO A 204 -11.58 -11.33 6.91
C PRO A 204 -12.91 -11.12 7.61
N ARG A 205 -13.99 -10.95 6.84
CA ARG A 205 -15.33 -10.62 7.39
C ARG A 205 -15.85 -11.63 8.42
N HIS A 206 -15.48 -12.90 8.31
CA HIS A 206 -15.95 -13.97 9.18
C HIS A 206 -15.24 -14.01 10.54
N ILE A 207 -14.21 -13.20 10.77
CA ILE A 207 -13.55 -13.10 12.07
C ILE A 207 -14.44 -12.34 13.03
N ASP A 208 -14.78 -12.94 14.17
CA ASP A 208 -15.54 -12.28 15.22
C ASP A 208 -14.68 -11.20 15.89
N THR A 209 -15.16 -9.96 15.80
CA THR A 209 -14.48 -8.75 16.27
C THR A 209 -15.51 -7.90 17.01
N GLU A 210 -15.20 -7.47 18.23
CA GLU A 210 -16.09 -6.65 19.04
C GLU A 210 -15.34 -5.45 19.61
N LEU A 211 -15.96 -4.27 19.56
CA LEU A 211 -15.37 -3.03 20.05
C LEU A 211 -14.97 -3.15 21.52
N GLY A 212 -13.75 -2.73 21.83
CA GLY A 212 -13.18 -2.74 23.17
C GLY A 212 -12.81 -4.13 23.73
N LYS A 213 -13.19 -5.23 23.07
CA LYS A 213 -12.78 -6.58 23.48
C LYS A 213 -11.45 -6.97 22.84
N PRO A 214 -10.45 -7.41 23.62
CA PRO A 214 -9.19 -7.86 23.07
C PRO A 214 -9.36 -9.00 22.07
N ILE A 215 -8.58 -8.98 21.00
CA ILE A 215 -8.42 -10.05 20.03
C ILE A 215 -6.93 -10.39 19.91
N SER A 216 -6.62 -11.69 19.93
CA SER A 216 -5.26 -12.18 19.67
C SER A 216 -5.00 -12.17 18.17
N LEU A 217 -3.98 -11.42 17.76
CA LEU A 217 -3.54 -11.27 16.38
C LEU A 217 -2.02 -11.49 16.32
N SER A 218 -1.50 -11.51 15.10
CA SER A 218 -0.06 -11.61 14.85
C SER A 218 0.31 -10.73 13.68
N LEU A 219 1.37 -9.95 13.85
CA LEU A 219 1.96 -9.15 12.77
C LEU A 219 3.03 -9.97 12.06
N ASP A 220 2.92 -10.12 10.74
CA ASP A 220 3.97 -10.73 9.92
C ASP A 220 5.16 -9.78 9.79
N LEU A 221 6.29 -10.17 10.40
CA LEU A 221 7.51 -9.36 10.41
C LEU A 221 8.37 -9.57 9.16
N SER A 222 7.99 -10.48 8.25
CA SER A 222 8.71 -10.69 6.98
C SER A 222 8.30 -9.70 5.89
N GLU A 223 7.13 -9.07 6.04
CA GLU A 223 6.52 -8.15 5.07
C GLU A 223 6.48 -6.70 5.59
N ILE A 224 7.41 -6.34 6.48
CA ILE A 224 7.54 -4.99 7.05
C ILE A 224 8.43 -4.11 6.16
N SER A 225 8.40 -2.80 6.39
CA SER A 225 9.31 -1.84 5.78
C SER A 225 9.97 -0.99 6.85
N ILE A 226 11.28 -0.76 6.77
CA ILE A 226 12.00 0.11 7.69
C ILE A 226 12.53 1.32 6.93
N PHE A 227 12.23 2.51 7.45
CA PHE A 227 12.68 3.78 6.87
C PHE A 227 13.52 4.56 7.86
N ASP A 228 14.49 5.33 7.36
CA ASP A 228 15.13 6.38 8.15
C ASP A 228 14.13 7.51 8.38
N ARG A 229 14.00 8.01 9.62
CA ARG A 229 13.11 9.13 9.95
C ARG A 229 13.51 10.44 9.23
N THR A 230 14.79 10.58 8.89
CA THR A 230 15.35 11.79 8.31
C THR A 230 15.38 11.78 6.78
N SER A 231 15.16 10.62 6.15
CA SER A 231 15.16 10.51 4.69
C SER A 231 13.77 10.86 4.15
N THR A 232 13.60 12.15 3.80
CA THR A 232 12.46 12.67 3.02
C THR A 232 12.46 12.09 1.61
#